data_AF-A0A0B5HRJ8-F1
#
_entry.id   AF-A0A0B5HRJ8-F1
#
_cell.length_a   1.000
_cell.length_b   1.000
_cell.length_c   1.000
_cell.angle_alpha   90.00
_cell.angle_beta   90.00
_cell.angle_gamma   90.00
#
_symmetry.space_group_name_H-M   'P 1'
#
loop_
_entity.id
_entity.type
_entity.pdbx_description
1 polymer ?
#
loop_
_entity_poly.entity_id
_entity_poly.type
_entity_poly.pdbx_seq_one_letter_code
_entity_poly.pdbx_strand_id
1 'polypeptide(L)'
;MFVKKEQFIAVFLVVFAVALLFLSGCLEKTCFNRADCPLSDSEYIQIAKTTSEAQAFLQKYPDANIGVERTEYLAVDFIKNKSGESTIVPPYLRLRVFINTSTNKPASAFIECNLTGDNYSRIDQDIVNYIKIEKCLA
;
A
#
# COMPACT_ATOMS: atom_id res chain seq x y z
N MET A 1 35.75 24.72 35.58
CA MET A 1 35.73 23.25 35.48
C MET A 1 36.09 22.90 34.04
N PHE A 2 37.39 22.68 33.76
CA PHE A 2 37.87 22.39 32.41
C PHE A 2 37.64 20.91 32.12
N VAL A 3 36.67 20.62 31.24
CA VAL A 3 36.51 19.28 30.69
C VAL A 3 37.78 18.97 29.89
N LYS A 4 38.50 17.91 30.27
CA LYS A 4 39.74 17.50 29.59
C LYS A 4 39.42 17.18 28.13
N LYS A 5 40.26 17.64 27.20
CA LYS A 5 40.12 17.48 25.74
C LYS A 5 39.81 16.02 25.31
N GLU A 6 40.35 15.06 26.07
CA GLU A 6 40.13 13.61 25.90
C GLU A 6 38.67 13.18 26.17
N GLN A 7 38.00 13.78 27.16
CA GLN A 7 36.59 13.48 27.45
C GLN A 7 35.65 14.05 26.38
N PHE A 8 36.03 15.16 25.75
CA PHE A 8 35.25 15.75 24.66
C PHE A 8 35.27 14.86 23.40
N ILE A 9 36.43 14.25 23.10
CA ILE A 9 36.57 13.32 21.97
C ILE A 9 35.74 12.05 22.21
N ALA A 10 35.75 11.50 23.43
CA ALA A 10 34.98 10.31 23.77
C ALA A 10 33.47 10.54 23.62
N VAL A 11 32.95 11.68 24.10
CA VAL A 11 31.51 12.02 23.97
C VAL A 11 31.13 12.21 22.50
N PHE A 12 31.96 12.89 21.71
CA PHE A 12 31.70 13.10 20.29
C PHE A 12 31.65 11.78 19.51
N LEU A 13 32.56 10.83 19.81
CA LEU A 13 32.58 9.51 19.19
C LEU A 13 31.32 8.68 19.54
N VAL A 14 30.83 8.76 20.78
CA VAL A 14 29.60 8.07 21.19
C VAL A 14 28.38 8.65 20.46
N VAL A 15 28.26 9.98 20.39
CA VAL A 15 27.15 10.63 19.67
C VAL A 15 27.19 10.29 18.19
N PHE A 16 28.38 10.29 17.58
CA PHE A 16 28.55 9.95 16.17
C PHE A 16 28.22 8.49 15.87
N ALA A 17 28.64 7.56 16.74
CA ALA A 17 28.30 6.14 16.61
C ALA A 17 26.80 5.89 16.75
N VAL A 18 26.12 6.57 17.69
CA VAL A 18 24.67 6.49 17.84
C VAL A 18 23.96 7.05 16.62
N ALA A 19 24.39 8.21 16.09
CA ALA A 19 23.83 8.78 14.86
C ALA A 19 24.00 7.85 13.64
N LEU A 20 25.16 7.19 13.50
CA LEU A 20 25.40 6.19 12.46
C LEU A 20 24.48 4.96 12.58
N LEU A 21 24.21 4.50 13.81
CA LEU A 21 23.26 3.41 14.04
C LEU A 21 21.83 3.81 13.62
N PHE A 22 21.40 5.05 13.89
CA PHE A 22 20.11 5.56 13.42
C PHE A 22 20.04 5.71 11.90
N LEU A 23 21.14 6.10 11.22
CA LEU A 23 21.19 6.21 9.76
C LEU A 23 21.14 4.85 9.05
N SER A 24 21.68 3.79 9.66
CA SER A 24 21.69 2.45 9.06
C SER A 24 20.32 1.76 9.05
N GLY A 25 19.36 2.23 9.84
CA GLY A 25 18.01 1.65 9.95
C GLY A 25 17.02 2.05 8.86
N CYS A 26 17.37 2.98 7.97
CA CYS A 26 16.44 3.59 7.00
C CYS A 26 16.55 3.04 5.56
N LEU A 27 17.33 1.99 5.30
CA LEU A 27 17.24 1.30 4.00
C LEU A 27 15.99 0.42 4.00
N GLU A 28 14.84 1.01 3.70
CA GLU A 28 13.63 0.27 3.36
C GLU A 28 13.91 -0.54 2.09
N LYS A 29 13.87 -1.87 2.20
CA LYS A 29 13.93 -2.74 1.04
C LYS A 29 12.65 -2.56 0.23
N THR A 30 12.77 -1.88 -0.89
CA THR A 30 11.70 -1.79 -1.89
C THR A 30 11.65 -3.10 -2.66
N CYS A 31 10.45 -3.69 -2.75
CA CYS A 31 10.25 -4.86 -3.61
C CYS A 31 9.86 -4.39 -5.00
N PHE A 32 10.85 -4.15 -5.87
CA PHE A 32 10.64 -3.84 -7.28
C PHE A 32 10.60 -5.09 -8.16
N ASN A 33 11.40 -6.13 -7.86
CA ASN A 33 11.34 -7.40 -8.58
C ASN A 33 10.68 -8.48 -7.75
N ARG A 34 10.02 -9.44 -8.42
CA ARG A 34 9.41 -10.62 -7.76
C ARG A 34 10.41 -11.41 -6.93
N ALA A 35 11.68 -11.48 -7.35
CA ALA A 35 12.75 -12.16 -6.62
C ALA A 35 13.11 -11.47 -5.29
N ASP A 36 12.76 -10.19 -5.13
CA ASP A 36 13.05 -9.38 -3.94
C ASP A 36 11.89 -9.38 -2.93
N CYS A 37 10.72 -9.91 -3.32
CA CYS A 37 9.56 -10.08 -2.45
C CYS A 37 9.60 -11.46 -1.80
N PRO A 38 9.56 -11.56 -0.46
CA PRO A 38 9.65 -12.85 0.23
C PRO A 38 8.37 -13.70 0.09
N LEU A 39 7.23 -13.11 -0.25
CA LEU A 39 5.94 -13.80 -0.31
C LEU A 39 5.39 -13.91 -1.73
N SER A 40 4.57 -14.94 -1.93
CA SER A 40 3.80 -15.16 -3.15
C SER A 40 2.62 -14.19 -3.29
N ASP A 41 2.09 -14.08 -4.50
CA ASP A 41 0.91 -13.25 -4.81
C ASP A 41 -0.30 -13.66 -3.96
N SER A 42 -0.51 -14.97 -3.76
CA SER A 42 -1.63 -15.46 -2.94
C SER A 42 -1.48 -15.05 -1.49
N GLU A 43 -0.27 -15.06 -0.93
CA GLU A 43 -0.01 -14.62 0.44
C GLU A 43 -0.27 -13.12 0.61
N TYR A 44 0.17 -12.29 -0.34
CA TYR A 44 -0.15 -10.84 -0.31
C TYR A 44 -1.64 -10.59 -0.43
N ILE A 45 -2.34 -11.34 -1.27
CA ILE A 45 -3.81 -11.27 -1.38
C ILE A 45 -4.46 -11.64 -0.04
N GLN A 46 -4.00 -12.67 0.65
CA GLN A 46 -4.55 -13.03 1.96
C GLN A 46 -4.29 -11.94 3.00
N ILE A 47 -3.09 -11.34 3.02
CA ILE A 47 -2.76 -10.21 3.89
C ILE A 47 -3.69 -9.02 3.59
N ALA A 48 -3.89 -8.68 2.32
CA ALA A 48 -4.80 -7.58 1.96
C ALA A 48 -6.26 -7.89 2.34
N LYS A 49 -6.71 -9.13 2.22
CA LYS A 49 -8.06 -9.58 2.64
C LYS A 49 -8.33 -9.47 4.13
N THR A 50 -7.31 -9.27 4.98
CA THR A 50 -7.54 -9.04 6.41
C THR A 50 -7.98 -7.62 6.72
N THR A 51 -7.91 -6.67 5.78
CA THR A 51 -8.36 -5.29 6.01
C THR A 51 -9.88 -5.18 5.99
N SER A 52 -10.43 -4.25 6.77
CA SER A 52 -11.86 -3.95 6.78
C SER A 52 -12.38 -3.51 5.41
N GLU A 53 -11.55 -2.80 4.66
CA GLU A 53 -11.79 -2.28 3.33
C GLU A 53 -11.95 -3.42 2.32
N ALA A 54 -11.01 -4.39 2.32
CA ALA A 54 -11.07 -5.53 1.42
C ALA A 54 -12.26 -6.44 1.74
N GLN A 55 -12.58 -6.63 3.02
CA GLN A 55 -13.76 -7.39 3.44
C GLN A 55 -15.05 -6.72 2.97
N ALA A 56 -15.19 -5.40 3.17
CA ALA A 56 -16.34 -4.65 2.70
C ALA A 56 -16.47 -4.69 1.17
N PHE A 57 -15.34 -4.54 0.46
CA PHE A 57 -15.32 -4.56 -1.00
C PHE A 57 -15.75 -5.92 -1.56
N LEU A 58 -15.20 -7.02 -1.04
CA LEU A 58 -15.54 -8.38 -1.48
C LEU A 58 -16.95 -8.80 -1.05
N GLN A 59 -17.48 -8.23 0.03
CA GLN A 59 -18.88 -8.44 0.39
C GLN A 59 -19.83 -7.82 -0.64
N LYS A 60 -19.51 -6.62 -1.16
CA LYS A 60 -20.33 -5.94 -2.18
C LYS A 60 -20.08 -6.48 -3.59
N TYR A 61 -18.84 -6.85 -3.90
CA TYR A 61 -18.39 -7.34 -5.20
C TYR A 61 -17.66 -8.68 -5.06
N PRO A 62 -18.39 -9.79 -4.86
CA PRO A 62 -17.79 -11.10 -4.65
C PRO A 62 -17.04 -11.64 -5.88
N ASP A 63 -17.31 -11.10 -7.06
CA ASP A 63 -16.69 -11.45 -8.34
C ASP A 63 -15.58 -10.45 -8.78
N ALA A 64 -15.08 -9.63 -7.85
CA ALA A 64 -13.99 -8.71 -8.14
C ALA A 64 -12.71 -9.45 -8.57
N ASN A 65 -12.02 -8.89 -9.56
CA ASN A 65 -10.69 -9.33 -9.96
C ASN A 65 -9.68 -8.88 -8.91
N ILE A 66 -8.70 -9.73 -8.60
CA ILE A 66 -7.66 -9.42 -7.61
C ILE A 66 -6.28 -9.59 -8.24
N GLY A 67 -5.45 -8.56 -8.15
CA GLY A 67 -4.09 -8.55 -8.70
C GLY A 67 -3.08 -7.99 -7.72
N VAL A 68 -1.80 -8.37 -7.88
CA VAL A 68 -0.69 -7.83 -7.08
C VAL A 68 0.20 -6.97 -7.97
N GLU A 69 0.29 -5.69 -7.65
CA GLU A 69 1.13 -4.69 -8.31
C GLU A 69 2.48 -4.57 -7.58
N ARG A 70 3.58 -4.46 -8.34
CA ARG A 70 4.97 -4.44 -7.82
C ARG A 70 5.88 -3.41 -8.49
N THR A 71 5.35 -2.60 -9.42
CA THR A 71 6.19 -1.70 -10.24
C THR A 71 6.72 -0.48 -9.49
N GLU A 72 5.95 0.09 -8.56
CA GLU A 72 6.38 1.25 -7.76
C GLU A 72 6.24 1.01 -6.26
N TYR A 73 5.15 0.36 -5.88
CA TYR A 73 4.84 -0.03 -4.51
C TYR A 73 4.21 -1.41 -4.54
N LEU A 74 4.48 -2.21 -3.51
CA LEU A 74 3.77 -3.46 -3.33
C LEU A 74 2.33 -3.17 -2.91
N ALA A 75 1.38 -3.50 -3.78
CA ALA A 75 -0.03 -3.28 -3.54
C ALA A 75 -0.88 -4.44 -4.06
N VAL A 76 -2.05 -4.62 -3.45
CA VAL A 76 -3.09 -5.55 -3.90
C VAL A 76 -4.28 -4.74 -4.38
N ASP A 77 -4.66 -4.96 -5.62
CA ASP A 77 -5.81 -4.32 -6.26
C ASP A 77 -7.00 -5.27 -6.28
N PHE A 78 -8.15 -4.79 -5.80
CA PHE A 78 -9.46 -5.42 -5.94
C PHE A 78 -10.26 -4.56 -6.92
N ILE A 79 -10.59 -5.12 -8.09
CA ILE A 79 -11.14 -4.37 -9.22
C ILE A 79 -12.49 -4.95 -9.61
N LYS A 80 -13.51 -4.09 -9.67
CA LYS A 80 -14.80 -4.38 -10.26
C LYS A 80 -15.00 -3.51 -11.50
N ASN A 81 -15.17 -4.14 -12.65
CA ASN A 81 -15.54 -3.46 -13.89
C ASN A 81 -17.06 -3.38 -14.02
N LYS A 82 -17.57 -2.31 -14.65
CA LYS A 82 -18.96 -2.22 -15.08
C LYS A 82 -19.25 -3.24 -16.17
N SER A 83 -20.27 -4.07 -15.98
CA SER A 83 -20.64 -5.11 -16.94
C SER A 83 -21.29 -4.51 -18.19
N GLY A 84 -20.97 -5.06 -19.36
CA GLY A 84 -21.67 -4.74 -20.61
C GLY A 84 -21.18 -3.50 -21.36
N GLU A 85 -20.11 -2.84 -20.91
CA GLU A 85 -19.50 -1.74 -21.66
C GLU A 85 -18.33 -2.21 -22.55
N SER A 86 -18.37 -1.81 -23.82
CA SER A 86 -17.36 -2.14 -24.85
C SER A 86 -16.45 -0.94 -25.13
N THR A 87 -15.99 -0.25 -24.09
CA THR A 87 -14.95 0.78 -24.22
C THR A 87 -13.56 0.16 -24.10
N ILE A 88 -12.54 0.83 -24.64
CA ILE A 88 -11.13 0.40 -24.54
C ILE A 88 -10.70 0.27 -23.07
N VAL A 89 -11.23 1.14 -22.20
CA VAL A 89 -11.12 1.05 -20.74
C VAL A 89 -12.54 1.13 -20.16
N PRO A 90 -13.14 0.01 -19.72
CA PRO A 90 -14.45 0.03 -19.09
C PRO A 90 -14.38 0.77 -17.74
N PRO A 91 -15.46 1.43 -17.32
CA PRO A 91 -15.56 2.01 -15.98
C PRO A 91 -15.25 0.96 -14.93
N TYR A 92 -14.53 1.35 -13.90
CA TYR A 92 -14.15 0.45 -12.82
C TYR A 92 -14.12 1.14 -11.46
N LEU A 93 -14.34 0.32 -10.45
CA LEU A 93 -14.06 0.64 -9.06
C LEU A 93 -12.87 -0.22 -8.62
N ARG A 94 -11.81 0.42 -8.13
CA ARG A 94 -10.60 -0.24 -7.64
C ARG A 94 -10.37 0.13 -6.19
N LEU A 95 -10.36 -0.86 -5.31
CA LEU A 95 -9.72 -0.74 -4.00
C LEU A 95 -8.26 -1.16 -4.13
N ARG A 96 -7.34 -0.27 -3.78
CA ARG A 96 -5.90 -0.57 -3.71
C ARG A 96 -5.47 -0.61 -2.24
N VAL A 97 -4.86 -1.71 -1.81
CA VAL A 97 -4.28 -1.88 -0.47
C VAL A 97 -2.77 -1.99 -0.59
N PHE A 98 -2.04 -1.04 -0.01
CA PHE A 98 -0.58 -1.08 0.03
C PHE A 98 -0.09 -1.99 1.15
N ILE A 99 0.96 -2.76 0.85
CA ILE A 99 1.63 -3.65 1.79
C ILE A 99 3.02 -3.09 2.08
N ASN A 100 3.33 -2.89 3.36
CA ASN A 100 4.67 -2.55 3.79
C ASN A 100 5.59 -3.77 3.58
N THR A 101 6.54 -3.66 2.66
CA THR A 101 7.45 -4.75 2.25
C THR A 101 8.38 -5.22 3.37
N SER A 102 8.71 -4.35 4.31
CA SER A 102 9.58 -4.69 5.45
C SER A 102 8.87 -5.54 6.51
N THR A 103 7.57 -5.35 6.67
CA THR A 103 6.77 -5.99 7.74
C THR A 103 5.74 -7.00 7.21
N ASN A 104 5.49 -7.02 5.90
CA ASN A 104 4.40 -7.76 5.26
C ASN A 104 3.03 -7.49 5.92
N LYS A 105 2.77 -6.22 6.25
CA LYS A 105 1.50 -5.77 6.84
C LYS A 105 0.82 -4.74 5.94
N PRO A 106 -0.52 -4.64 5.97
CA PRO A 106 -1.21 -3.52 5.32
C PRO A 106 -0.73 -2.18 5.87
N ALA A 107 -0.44 -1.23 4.99
CA ALA A 107 0.08 0.09 5.34
C ALA A 107 -0.99 1.18 5.18
N SER A 108 -1.65 1.20 4.03
CA SER A 108 -2.72 2.15 3.70
C SER A 108 -3.60 1.57 2.59
N ALA A 109 -4.75 2.19 2.36
CA ALA A 109 -5.63 1.84 1.26
C ALA A 109 -6.30 3.07 0.68
N PHE A 110 -6.76 2.97 -0.56
CA PHE A 110 -7.64 3.95 -1.18
C PHE A 110 -8.58 3.30 -2.19
N ILE A 111 -9.67 4.00 -2.49
CA ILE A 111 -10.55 3.66 -3.60
C ILE A 111 -10.39 4.64 -4.74
N GLU A 112 -10.37 4.08 -5.94
CA GLU A 112 -10.47 4.80 -7.19
C GLU A 112 -11.77 4.41 -7.90
N CYS A 113 -12.55 5.42 -8.27
CA CYS A 113 -13.71 5.28 -9.13
C CYS A 113 -13.41 5.92 -10.46
N ASN A 114 -13.32 5.14 -11.53
CA ASN A 114 -13.07 5.61 -12.90
C ASN A 114 -14.35 5.42 -13.73
N LEU A 115 -14.96 6.51 -14.18
CA LEU A 115 -16.21 6.50 -14.96
C LEU A 115 -15.96 6.62 -16.47
N THR A 116 -14.90 7.31 -16.84
CA THR A 116 -14.37 7.43 -18.20
C THR A 116 -12.87 7.51 -18.05
N GLY A 117 -12.09 6.94 -18.99
CA GLY A 117 -10.64 6.73 -18.84
C GLY A 117 -9.81 7.93 -18.33
N ASP A 118 -10.32 9.16 -18.45
CA ASP A 118 -9.68 10.41 -18.02
C ASP A 118 -10.27 11.05 -16.74
N ASN A 119 -11.39 10.54 -16.20
CA ASN A 119 -12.05 11.06 -15.02
C ASN A 119 -12.13 9.98 -13.93
N TYR A 120 -11.25 10.12 -12.93
CA TYR A 120 -11.28 9.29 -11.74
C TYR A 120 -11.42 10.14 -10.47
N SER A 121 -12.16 9.59 -9.51
CA SER A 121 -12.22 10.10 -8.14
C SER A 121 -11.42 9.19 -7.23
N ARG A 122 -10.61 9.78 -6.36
CA ARG A 122 -9.83 9.07 -5.34
C ARG A 122 -10.40 9.34 -3.95
N ILE A 123 -10.60 8.28 -3.17
CA ILE A 123 -11.17 8.31 -1.83
C ILE A 123 -10.21 7.58 -0.89
N ASP A 124 -9.57 8.34 -0.01
CA ASP A 124 -8.60 7.83 0.98
C ASP A 124 -9.17 7.82 2.42
N GLN A 125 -10.41 8.30 2.62
CA GLN A 125 -11.08 8.41 3.92
C GLN A 125 -12.44 7.72 3.90
N ASP A 126 -12.85 7.18 5.05
CA ASP A 126 -14.13 6.49 5.24
C ASP A 126 -14.43 5.45 4.15
N ILE A 127 -13.39 4.75 3.68
CA ILE A 127 -13.44 3.83 2.54
C ILE A 127 -14.55 2.79 2.70
N VAL A 128 -14.69 2.21 3.89
CA VAL A 128 -15.75 1.24 4.20
C VAL A 128 -17.15 1.84 4.03
N ASN A 129 -17.35 3.10 4.43
CA ASN A 129 -18.64 3.77 4.25
C ASN A 129 -18.87 4.10 2.77
N TYR A 130 -17.84 4.59 2.07
CA TYR A 130 -17.91 4.82 0.63
C TYR A 130 -18.34 3.55 -0.10
N ILE A 131 -17.69 2.40 0.13
CA ILE A 131 -18.05 1.10 -0.48
C ILE A 131 -19.54 0.81 -0.28
N LYS A 132 -20.10 1.06 0.89
CA LYS A 132 -21.51 0.76 1.19
C LYS A 132 -22.48 1.61 0.38
N ILE A 133 -22.18 2.90 0.19
CA ILE A 133 -23.14 3.88 -0.37
C ILE A 133 -22.83 4.31 -1.80
N GLU A 134 -21.64 3.97 -2.33
CA GLU A 134 -21.20 4.45 -3.63
C GLU A 134 -22.14 4.01 -4.78
N LYS A 135 -22.09 4.78 -5.87
CA LYS A 135 -22.82 4.57 -7.12
C LYS A 135 -21.89 4.67 -8.34
N CYS A 136 -20.59 4.45 -8.15
CA CYS A 136 -19.59 4.52 -9.21
C CYS A 136 -19.98 3.63 -10.39
N LEU A 137 -20.43 2.41 -10.11
CA LEU A 137 -20.77 1.42 -11.14
C LEU A 137 -22.28 1.30 -11.38
N ALA A 138 -23.08 2.25 -10.89
CA ALA A 138 -24.53 2.26 -11.07
C ALA A 138 -24.96 2.60 -12.52
#